data_AF-A0A2N1N5F7-F1
#
_entry.id   AF-A0A2N1N5F7-F1
#
_cell.length_a   1.000
_cell.length_b   1.000
_cell.length_c   1.000
_cell.angle_alpha   90.00
_cell.angle_beta   90.00
_cell.angle_gamma   90.00
#
_symmetry.space_group_name_H-M   'P 1'
#
loop_
_entity.id
_entity.type
_entity.pdbx_description
1 polymer ?
#
loop_
_entity_poly.entity_id
_entity_poly.type
_entity_poly.pdbx_seq_one_letter_code
_entity_poly.pdbx_strand_id
1 'polypeptide(L)'
;MLSFLSDNDKVNKHADIAVIGRIPFDSEIDDNNTPKITTQNFIENKKFTQFLQQVITENVGDSDPQLQALAKYYQIGWLHVADARDPAVWGRIPYPEDIFGMVQVKDGQIIQGTYQPMPTHRIITTKGLFVLSDPLQKKLLEKLIKLCV
;
A
#
# COMPACT_ATOMS: atom_id res chain seq x y z
N MET A 1 -0.22 18.59 -1.46
CA MET A 1 -0.35 17.52 -0.46
C MET A 1 -1.13 16.39 -1.11
N LEU A 2 -0.57 15.19 -1.23
CA LEU A 2 -1.29 14.03 -1.82
C LEU A 2 -2.08 13.34 -0.71
N SER A 3 -3.40 13.38 -0.82
CA SER A 3 -4.34 12.81 0.16
C SER A 3 -5.28 11.81 -0.51
N PHE A 4 -5.65 10.76 0.22
CA PHE A 4 -6.67 9.79 -0.20
C PHE A 4 -8.11 10.28 -0.01
N LEU A 5 -8.31 11.35 0.78
CA LEU A 5 -9.61 11.94 1.03
C LEU A 5 -9.79 13.21 0.20
N SER A 6 -10.97 13.35 -0.41
CA SER A 6 -11.35 14.53 -1.21
C SER A 6 -11.83 15.72 -0.36
N ASP A 7 -12.15 15.49 0.92
CA ASP A 7 -12.68 16.49 1.84
C ASP A 7 -11.54 17.20 2.59
N ASN A 8 -11.26 18.45 2.19
CA ASN A 8 -10.13 19.23 2.71
C ASN A 8 -10.18 19.44 4.24
N ASP A 9 -11.36 19.59 4.83
CA ASP A 9 -11.47 19.82 6.28
C ASP A 9 -11.08 18.57 7.07
N LYS A 10 -11.49 17.40 6.58
CA LYS A 10 -11.07 16.11 7.14
C LYS A 10 -9.58 15.84 6.95
N VAL A 11 -9.05 16.19 5.78
CA VAL A 11 -7.61 16.11 5.50
C VAL A 11 -6.84 16.99 6.47
N ASN A 12 -7.27 18.22 6.72
CA ASN A 12 -6.60 19.12 7.65
C ASN A 12 -6.65 18.62 9.10
N LYS A 13 -7.78 18.03 9.53
CA LYS A 13 -7.97 17.46 10.87
C LYS A 13 -7.10 16.23 11.12
N HIS A 14 -6.87 15.40 10.10
CA HIS A 14 -6.10 14.15 10.17
C HIS A 14 -4.90 14.12 9.22
N ALA A 15 -4.28 15.29 9.00
CA ALA A 15 -3.23 15.46 7.99
C ALA A 15 -2.02 14.55 8.24
N ASP A 16 -1.84 14.09 9.48
CA ASP A 16 -0.75 13.22 9.85
C ASP A 16 -0.91 11.77 9.36
N ILE A 17 -2.13 11.32 9.04
CA ILE A 17 -2.41 9.98 8.51
C ILE A 17 -3.23 9.96 7.20
N ALA A 18 -3.83 11.07 6.78
CA ALA A 18 -4.55 11.16 5.51
C ALA A 18 -3.63 11.49 4.32
N VAL A 19 -2.40 11.94 4.62
CA VAL A 19 -1.43 12.46 3.66
C VAL A 19 -0.34 11.44 3.41
N ILE A 20 -0.14 11.07 2.16
CA ILE A 20 0.82 10.04 1.76
C ILE A 20 2.26 10.53 1.92
N GLY A 21 2.50 11.80 1.60
CA GLY A 21 3.81 12.43 1.66
C GLY A 21 3.80 13.84 1.10
N ARG A 22 5.01 14.38 0.93
CA ARG A 22 5.24 15.74 0.45
C ARG A 22 6.41 15.78 -0.53
N ILE A 23 6.45 16.86 -1.30
CA ILE A 23 7.55 17.20 -2.20
C ILE A 23 8.02 18.63 -1.89
N PRO A 24 9.32 18.94 -2.06
CA PRO A 24 9.84 20.30 -1.98
C PRO A 24 9.16 21.23 -2.99
N PHE A 25 9.02 22.51 -2.61
CA PHE A 25 8.35 23.52 -3.43
C PHE A 25 9.13 23.87 -4.71
N ASP A 26 10.44 23.74 -4.68
CA ASP A 26 11.39 23.96 -5.77
C ASP A 26 11.54 22.73 -6.71
N SER A 27 10.63 21.75 -6.60
CA SER A 27 10.62 20.61 -7.51
C SER A 27 10.35 21.05 -8.95
N GLU A 28 11.02 20.41 -9.90
CA GLU A 28 10.75 20.58 -11.34
C GLU A 28 9.24 20.42 -11.61
N ILE A 29 8.69 21.24 -12.51
CA ILE A 29 7.31 21.16 -12.95
C ILE A 29 7.21 20.35 -14.25
N ASP A 30 6.10 19.66 -14.43
CA ASP A 30 5.74 19.01 -15.68
C ASP A 30 5.07 19.98 -16.67
N ASP A 31 4.73 19.47 -17.85
CA ASP A 31 4.08 20.24 -18.92
C ASP A 31 2.71 20.82 -18.51
N ASN A 32 2.11 20.30 -17.42
CA ASN A 32 0.83 20.75 -16.86
C ASN A 32 1.00 21.72 -15.68
N ASN A 33 2.21 22.29 -15.51
CA ASN A 33 2.55 23.17 -14.38
C ASN A 33 2.33 22.50 -13.01
N THR A 34 2.46 21.17 -12.96
CA THR A 34 2.35 20.37 -11.74
C THR A 34 3.74 19.93 -11.31
N PRO A 35 4.10 20.05 -10.02
CA PRO A 35 5.38 19.53 -9.53
C PRO A 35 5.56 18.05 -9.87
N LYS A 36 6.60 17.73 -10.63
CA LYS A 36 6.97 16.39 -11.04
C LYS A 36 7.41 15.57 -9.84
N ILE A 37 6.74 14.45 -9.61
CA ILE A 37 7.05 13.54 -8.52
C ILE A 37 8.08 12.52 -9.01
N THR A 38 9.17 12.38 -8.26
CA THR A 38 10.26 11.43 -8.52
C THR A 38 10.59 10.68 -7.23
N THR A 39 11.34 9.59 -7.36
CA THR A 39 11.83 8.84 -6.20
C THR A 39 12.82 9.64 -5.33
N GLN A 40 13.40 10.72 -5.87
CA GLN A 40 14.43 11.53 -5.21
C GLN A 40 13.83 12.70 -4.42
N ASN A 41 12.74 13.29 -4.91
CA ASN A 41 12.12 14.47 -4.28
C ASN A 41 10.92 14.12 -3.39
N PHE A 42 10.40 12.89 -3.45
CA PHE A 42 9.28 12.48 -2.60
C PHE A 42 9.75 12.16 -1.18
N ILE A 43 9.18 12.86 -0.20
CA ILE A 43 9.39 12.64 1.22
C ILE A 43 8.17 11.92 1.78
N GLU A 44 8.34 10.64 2.12
CA GLU A 44 7.27 9.79 2.64
C GLU A 44 6.77 10.28 4.01
N ASN A 45 5.45 10.22 4.22
CA ASN A 45 4.88 10.39 5.55
C ASN A 45 4.93 9.06 6.31
N LYS A 46 5.89 8.93 7.25
CA LYS A 46 6.07 7.71 8.05
C LYS A 46 4.82 7.28 8.81
N LYS A 47 4.01 8.23 9.30
CA LYS A 47 2.77 7.93 10.02
C LYS A 47 1.74 7.29 9.09
N PHE A 48 1.61 7.81 7.87
CA PHE A 48 0.78 7.20 6.83
C PHE A 48 1.30 5.80 6.48
N THR A 49 2.60 5.62 6.25
CA THR A 49 3.17 4.31 5.90
C THR A 49 2.95 3.28 7.01
N GLN A 50 3.12 3.67 8.27
CA GLN A 50 2.82 2.81 9.42
C GLN A 50 1.34 2.43 9.48
N PHE A 51 0.45 3.40 9.27
CA PHE A 51 -0.99 3.18 9.23
C PHE A 51 -1.39 2.24 8.08
N LEU A 52 -0.84 2.45 6.88
CA LEU A 52 -1.03 1.57 5.71
C LEU A 52 -0.65 0.13 6.05
N GLN A 53 0.53 -0.09 6.63
CA GLN A 53 1.01 -1.41 7.00
C GLN A 53 0.13 -2.07 8.08
N GLN A 54 -0.38 -1.28 9.04
CA GLN A 54 -1.36 -1.75 10.01
C GLN A 54 -2.66 -2.18 9.34
N VAL A 55 -3.20 -1.39 8.39
CA VAL A 55 -4.41 -1.76 7.64
C VAL A 55 -4.21 -3.08 6.91
N ILE A 56 -3.07 -3.28 6.24
CA ILE A 56 -2.77 -4.52 5.53
C ILE A 56 -2.72 -5.68 6.53
N THR A 57 -1.96 -5.54 7.62
CA THR A 57 -1.83 -6.55 8.69
C THR A 57 -3.19 -7.05 9.18
N GLU A 58 -4.12 -6.13 9.42
CA GLU A 58 -5.44 -6.43 9.99
C GLU A 58 -6.44 -7.02 8.98
N ASN A 59 -6.19 -6.91 7.68
CA ASN A 59 -7.19 -7.23 6.66
C ASN A 59 -6.72 -8.25 5.61
N VAL A 60 -5.42 -8.51 5.50
CA VAL A 60 -4.82 -9.29 4.40
C VAL A 60 -5.35 -10.71 4.28
N GLY A 61 -5.61 -11.41 5.38
CA GLY A 61 -6.01 -12.82 5.29
C GLY A 61 -7.46 -13.05 4.85
N ASP A 62 -8.38 -12.11 5.14
CA ASP A 62 -9.81 -12.30 4.91
C ASP A 62 -10.34 -11.50 3.72
N SER A 63 -9.70 -10.38 3.38
CA SER A 63 -10.27 -9.43 2.43
C SER A 63 -9.86 -9.67 0.98
N ASP A 64 -8.75 -10.36 0.70
CA ASP A 64 -8.21 -10.49 -0.66
C ASP A 64 -8.50 -11.87 -1.30
N PRO A 65 -9.46 -11.98 -2.24
CA PRO A 65 -9.81 -13.26 -2.85
C PRO A 65 -8.71 -13.83 -3.75
N GLN A 66 -7.87 -12.98 -4.35
CA GLN A 66 -6.77 -13.46 -5.20
C GLN A 66 -5.70 -14.10 -4.33
N LEU A 67 -5.35 -13.46 -3.22
CA LEU A 67 -4.39 -14.01 -2.27
C LEU A 67 -4.91 -15.30 -1.62
N GLN A 68 -6.21 -15.38 -1.33
CA GLN A 68 -6.85 -16.62 -0.84
C GLN A 68 -6.84 -17.73 -1.89
N ALA A 69 -7.06 -17.41 -3.17
CA ALA A 69 -6.96 -18.39 -4.25
C ALA A 69 -5.53 -18.94 -4.39
N LEU A 70 -4.52 -18.06 -4.27
CA LEU A 70 -3.12 -18.48 -4.23
C LEU A 70 -2.82 -19.35 -3.00
N ALA A 71 -3.33 -19.00 -1.82
CA ALA A 71 -3.17 -19.81 -0.62
C ALA A 71 -3.72 -21.22 -0.83
N LYS A 72 -4.93 -21.34 -1.39
CA LYS A 72 -5.54 -22.62 -1.76
C LYS A 72 -4.72 -23.39 -2.79
N TYR A 73 -4.05 -22.71 -3.71
CA TYR A 73 -3.20 -23.37 -4.69
C TYR A 73 -1.90 -23.92 -4.06
N TYR A 74 -1.20 -23.13 -3.26
CA TYR A 74 0.10 -23.50 -2.70
C TYR A 74 0.02 -24.41 -1.47
N GLN A 75 -1.11 -24.42 -0.76
CA GLN A 75 -1.40 -25.22 0.45
C GLN A 75 -0.56 -24.89 1.70
N ILE A 76 0.75 -24.70 1.57
CA ILE A 76 1.67 -24.41 2.69
C ILE A 76 2.76 -23.42 2.26
N GLY A 77 3.30 -22.66 3.21
CA GLY A 77 4.50 -21.83 3.00
C GLY A 77 4.27 -20.35 3.32
N TRP A 78 4.85 -19.47 2.51
CA TRP A 78 4.71 -18.02 2.62
C TRP A 78 4.28 -17.43 1.28
N LEU A 79 3.35 -16.49 1.31
CA LEU A 79 2.89 -15.75 0.14
C LEU A 79 3.23 -14.28 0.26
N HIS A 80 3.61 -13.68 -0.87
CA HIS A 80 3.84 -12.25 -0.98
C HIS A 80 2.52 -11.51 -1.20
N VAL A 81 2.34 -10.44 -0.44
CA VAL A 81 1.28 -9.45 -0.64
C VAL A 81 1.82 -8.43 -1.62
N ALA A 82 1.51 -8.62 -2.89
CA ALA A 82 2.09 -7.84 -3.98
C ALA A 82 1.49 -6.42 -4.05
N ASP A 83 2.33 -5.47 -4.45
CA ASP A 83 1.92 -4.16 -4.92
C ASP A 83 1.43 -4.28 -6.37
N ALA A 84 0.19 -3.86 -6.62
CA ALA A 84 -0.44 -4.01 -7.93
C ALA A 84 0.04 -2.98 -8.96
N ARG A 85 0.97 -2.07 -8.61
CA ARG A 85 1.50 -1.07 -9.55
C ARG A 85 2.39 -1.66 -10.66
N ASP A 86 3.09 -2.75 -10.37
CA ASP A 86 3.91 -3.49 -11.34
C ASP A 86 3.63 -5.00 -11.22
N PRO A 87 2.48 -5.48 -11.75
CA PRO A 87 2.09 -6.87 -11.61
C PRO A 87 3.14 -7.81 -12.21
N ALA A 88 3.66 -8.72 -11.38
CA ALA A 88 4.60 -9.72 -11.84
C ALA A 88 3.93 -10.71 -12.80
N VAL A 89 4.72 -11.21 -13.76
CA VAL A 89 4.28 -12.32 -14.63
C VAL A 89 3.90 -13.53 -13.78
N TRP A 90 2.88 -14.28 -14.19
CA TRP A 90 2.42 -15.47 -13.47
C TRP A 90 3.58 -16.41 -13.11
N GLY A 91 3.62 -16.85 -11.84
CA GLY A 91 4.68 -17.69 -11.30
C GLY A 91 6.00 -16.98 -10.99
N ARG A 92 6.10 -15.66 -11.20
CA ARG A 92 7.24 -14.85 -10.76
C ARG A 92 6.94 -14.11 -9.46
N ILE A 93 8.00 -13.90 -8.69
CA ILE A 93 7.97 -13.07 -7.49
C ILE A 93 8.11 -11.61 -7.94
N PRO A 94 7.32 -10.66 -7.41
CA PRO A 94 7.48 -9.24 -7.68
C PRO A 94 8.84 -8.71 -7.24
N TYR A 95 9.22 -7.51 -7.67
CA TYR A 95 10.42 -6.87 -7.16
C TYR A 95 10.28 -6.57 -5.65
N PRO A 96 11.37 -6.59 -4.87
CA PRO A 96 11.31 -6.35 -3.42
C PRO A 96 10.70 -4.99 -3.02
N GLU A 97 10.75 -3.99 -3.90
CA GLU A 97 10.12 -2.67 -3.69
C GLU A 97 8.61 -2.64 -3.98
N ASP A 98 8.10 -3.69 -4.62
CA ASP A 98 6.70 -3.90 -5.03
C ASP A 98 6.04 -5.07 -4.27
N ILE A 99 6.52 -5.34 -3.06
CA ILE A 99 5.93 -6.31 -2.13
C ILE A 99 5.64 -5.56 -0.84
N PHE A 100 4.38 -5.48 -0.40
CA PHE A 100 4.04 -4.85 0.88
C PHE A 100 4.56 -5.66 2.06
N GLY A 101 4.49 -6.98 1.95
CA GLY A 101 4.87 -7.92 2.99
C GLY A 101 4.60 -9.37 2.60
N MET A 102 4.66 -10.27 3.57
CA MET A 102 4.38 -11.68 3.39
C MET A 102 3.50 -12.24 4.50
N VAL A 103 2.72 -13.26 4.17
CA VAL A 103 1.84 -13.98 5.11
C VAL A 103 2.11 -15.47 5.04
N GLN A 104 1.97 -16.16 6.17
CA GLN A 104 2.10 -17.60 6.22
C GLN A 104 0.82 -18.26 5.68
N VAL A 105 1.00 -19.35 4.94
CA VAL A 105 -0.07 -20.22 4.47
C VAL A 105 0.09 -21.60 5.09
N LYS A 106 -1.02 -22.16 5.56
CA LYS A 106 -1.11 -23.53 6.04
C LYS A 106 -2.49 -24.10 5.71
N ASP A 107 -2.52 -25.34 5.23
CA ASP A 107 -3.74 -26.06 4.83
C ASP A 107 -4.62 -25.24 3.87
N GLY A 108 -3.99 -24.54 2.93
CA GLY A 108 -4.66 -23.71 1.92
C GLY A 108 -5.22 -22.38 2.44
N GLN A 109 -4.93 -22.02 3.68
CA GLN A 109 -5.47 -20.84 4.36
C GLN A 109 -4.35 -19.89 4.78
N ILE A 110 -4.62 -18.59 4.68
CA ILE A 110 -3.72 -17.55 5.18
C ILE A 110 -3.84 -17.51 6.71
N ILE A 111 -2.72 -17.60 7.42
CA ILE A 111 -2.70 -17.55 8.88
C ILE A 111 -2.72 -16.10 9.33
N GLN A 112 -3.82 -15.69 9.95
CA GLN A 112 -3.99 -14.34 10.50
C GLN A 112 -2.90 -14.00 11.52
N GLY A 113 -2.46 -12.74 11.53
CA GLY A 113 -1.43 -12.26 12.44
C GLY A 113 0.01 -12.65 12.07
N THR A 114 0.22 -13.39 10.97
CA THR A 114 1.58 -13.74 10.49
C THR A 114 2.15 -12.74 9.49
N TYR A 115 1.42 -11.66 9.20
CA TYR A 115 1.89 -10.64 8.27
C TYR A 115 3.22 -10.04 8.72
N GLN A 116 4.20 -10.06 7.82
CA GLN A 116 5.51 -9.43 8.00
C GLN A 116 5.71 -8.38 6.92
N PRO A 117 5.83 -7.08 7.28
CA PRO A 117 6.04 -6.02 6.30
C PRO A 117 7.40 -6.17 5.63
N MET A 118 7.47 -5.85 4.35
CA MET A 118 8.71 -5.86 3.59
C MET A 118 9.47 -4.55 3.82
N PRO A 119 10.70 -4.57 4.39
CA PRO A 119 11.45 -3.34 4.68
C PRO A 119 11.84 -2.53 3.44
N THR A 120 11.84 -3.18 2.26
CA THR A 120 12.22 -2.57 0.98
C THR A 120 11.04 -1.99 0.20
N HIS A 121 9.80 -2.17 0.65
CA HIS A 121 8.63 -1.57 -0.01
C HIS A 121 8.76 -0.05 -0.03
N ARG A 122 8.44 0.55 -1.18
CA ARG A 122 8.47 2.02 -1.35
C ARG A 122 7.08 2.54 -1.62
N ILE A 123 6.73 3.72 -1.10
CA ILE A 123 5.45 4.34 -1.46
C ILE A 123 5.44 4.77 -2.93
N ILE A 124 6.58 5.19 -3.47
CA ILE A 124 6.76 5.57 -4.87
C ILE A 124 7.99 4.86 -5.46
N THR A 125 7.83 4.31 -6.66
CA THR A 125 8.92 3.77 -7.49
C THR A 125 8.91 4.45 -8.86
N THR A 126 9.79 4.02 -9.77
CA THR A 126 9.74 4.46 -11.17
C THR A 126 8.47 4.02 -11.89
N LYS A 127 7.69 3.09 -11.31
CA LYS A 127 6.38 2.66 -11.82
C LYS A 127 5.21 3.47 -11.23
N GLY A 128 5.50 4.43 -10.35
CA GLY A 128 4.52 5.34 -9.78
C GLY A 128 4.18 5.04 -8.33
N LEU A 129 3.02 5.53 -7.90
CA LEU A 129 2.49 5.33 -6.55
C LEU A 129 2.09 3.87 -6.35
N PHE A 130 2.22 3.35 -5.12
CA PHE A 130 1.74 2.02 -4.76
C PHE A 130 0.26 1.84 -5.12
N VAL A 131 -0.12 0.60 -5.41
CA VAL A 131 -1.50 0.21 -5.68
C VAL A 131 -1.85 -1.01 -4.82
N LEU A 132 -2.89 -0.87 -4.00
CA LEU A 132 -3.46 -1.99 -3.25
C LEU A 132 -4.42 -2.77 -4.12
N SER A 133 -4.67 -4.03 -3.77
CA SER A 133 -5.84 -4.73 -4.32
C SER A 133 -7.14 -4.01 -3.92
N ASP A 134 -8.15 -4.04 -4.78
CA ASP A 134 -9.46 -3.42 -4.54
C ASP A 134 -10.02 -3.62 -3.12
N PRO A 135 -10.03 -4.85 -2.54
CA PRO A 135 -10.53 -5.04 -1.19
C PRO A 135 -9.68 -4.36 -0.12
N LEU A 136 -8.34 -4.40 -0.22
CA LEU A 136 -7.46 -3.73 0.72
C LEU A 136 -7.56 -2.20 0.60
N GLN A 137 -7.67 -1.69 -0.63
CA GLN A 137 -7.91 -0.28 -0.88
C GLN A 137 -9.21 0.18 -0.22
N LYS A 138 -10.29 -0.59 -0.37
CA LYS A 138 -11.57 -0.30 0.29
C LYS A 138 -11.42 -0.27 1.82
N LYS A 139 -10.66 -1.20 2.41
CA LYS A 139 -10.41 -1.22 3.86
C LYS A 139 -9.60 -0.02 4.34
N LEU A 140 -8.61 0.42 3.57
CA LEU A 140 -7.87 1.63 3.86
C LEU A 140 -8.79 2.85 3.89
N LEU A 141 -9.62 3.03 2.86
CA LEU A 141 -10.56 4.15 2.77
C LEU A 141 -11.60 4.11 3.89
N GLU A 142 -12.19 2.94 4.18
CA GLU A 142 -13.14 2.75 5.29
C GLU A 142 -12.54 3.20 6.62
N LYS A 143 -11.28 2.84 6.89
CA LYS A 143 -10.61 3.24 8.13
C LYS A 143 -10.26 4.73 8.17
N LEU A 144 -9.77 5.30 7.07
CA LEU A 144 -9.48 6.74 6.99
C LEU A 144 -10.73 7.57 7.21
N ILE A 145 -11.85 7.20 6.58
CA ILE A 145 -13.13 7.90 6.72
C ILE A 145 -13.63 7.83 8.17
N LYS A 146 -13.57 6.65 8.80
CA LYS A 146 -13.98 6.47 10.21
C LYS A 146 -13.18 7.32 11.19
N LEU A 147 -11.88 7.49 10.94
CA LEU A 147 -11.02 8.32 11.79
C LEU A 147 -11.32 9.81 11.65
N CYS A 148 -11.90 10.22 10.52
CA CYS A 148 -12.20 11.62 10.23
C CYS A 148 -13.57 12.12 10.73
N VAL A 149 -14.40 11.23 11.27
CA VAL A 149 -15.67 11.57 11.95
C VAL A 149 -15.35 11.96 13.38
#